data_AF-A0A0K0ECS7-F1
#
_entry.id   AF-A0A0K0ECS7-F1
#
_cell.length_a   1.000
_cell.length_b   1.000
_cell.length_c   1.000
_cell.angle_alpha   90.00
_cell.angle_beta   90.00
_cell.angle_gamma   90.00
#
_symmetry.space_group_name_H-M   'P 1'
#
loop_
_entity.id
_entity.type
_entity.pdbx_description
1 polymer ?
#
loop_
_entity_poly.entity_id
_entity_poly.type
_entity_poly.pdbx_seq_one_letter_code
_entity_poly.pdbx_strand_id
1 'polypeptide(L)'
;MLTNIKIYFVLLYFISIEIFVLSLSDYTKEVINCERDSITKPCIPPYKNVLSRFRVNKKYKINFCTITKNFSTMIRGILCYLDHPGYAKKYKTPINNTKWTYKYCDDYNFEDKTIGIAKNYTQGSISQLMKTYTNVVFIREPIERFVSGFVDKCLIAKDFIKIDPTYCYGCKTNLKCFVNRFYNRIKQQILSPKKKHIDTFDDAHFYPQTWHCQLKLYRQYYKIIKYGTTDESLKLFYKEFFELLESKNISSKQINFIKEGTINKHTPHSTSNKKITLKVLNKIKNQSNILEKLIRIFYYDFIEFDYPIPDLSESSF
;
A
#
# COMPACT_ATOMS: atom_id res chain seq x y z
N MET A 1 37.69 7.54 -37.70
CA MET A 1 37.10 6.21 -38.00
C MET A 1 36.71 5.45 -36.72
N LEU A 2 37.60 5.33 -35.71
CA LEU A 2 37.30 4.66 -34.43
C LEU A 2 36.11 5.25 -33.63
N THR A 3 35.86 6.56 -33.71
CA THR A 3 34.75 7.22 -33.01
C THR A 3 33.38 6.82 -33.54
N ASN A 4 33.23 6.67 -34.86
CA ASN A 4 31.96 6.27 -35.48
C ASN A 4 31.58 4.82 -35.15
N ILE A 5 32.57 3.92 -35.04
CA ILE A 5 32.34 2.52 -34.67
C ILE A 5 31.79 2.42 -33.24
N LYS A 6 32.36 3.19 -32.29
CA LYS A 6 31.84 3.22 -30.90
C LYS A 6 30.40 3.72 -30.82
N ILE A 7 30.06 4.77 -31.59
CA ILE A 7 28.69 5.29 -31.64
C ILE A 7 27.71 4.24 -32.18
N TYR A 8 28.11 3.48 -33.21
CA TYR A 8 27.28 2.42 -33.78
C TYR A 8 27.02 1.26 -32.79
N PHE A 9 28.04 0.80 -32.05
CA PHE A 9 27.86 -0.22 -31.02
C PHE A 9 26.95 0.25 -29.88
N VAL A 10 27.08 1.52 -29.47
CA VAL A 10 26.21 2.12 -28.45
C VAL A 10 24.76 2.20 -28.95
N LEU A 11 24.54 2.63 -30.20
CA LEU A 11 23.21 2.63 -30.83
C LEU A 11 22.60 1.23 -30.94
N LEU A 12 23.36 0.23 -31.41
CA LEU A 12 22.90 -1.16 -31.46
C LEU A 12 22.59 -1.73 -30.07
N TYR A 13 23.33 -1.33 -29.05
CA TYR A 13 23.07 -1.71 -27.67
C TYR A 13 21.77 -1.07 -27.16
N PHE A 14 21.52 0.22 -27.45
CA PHE A 14 20.25 0.86 -27.10
C PHE A 14 19.06 0.25 -27.85
N ILE A 15 19.20 0.02 -29.16
CA ILE A 15 18.15 -0.64 -29.97
C ILE A 15 17.87 -2.05 -29.44
N SER A 16 18.90 -2.84 -29.11
CA SER A 16 18.70 -4.19 -28.58
C SER A 16 18.05 -4.20 -27.19
N ILE A 17 18.39 -3.22 -26.33
CA ILE A 17 17.69 -3.02 -25.05
C ILE A 17 16.22 -2.64 -25.29
N GLU A 18 15.94 -1.70 -26.18
CA GLU A 18 14.57 -1.26 -26.46
C GLU A 18 13.72 -2.42 -27.03
N ILE A 19 14.25 -3.17 -28.00
CA ILE A 19 13.58 -4.35 -28.55
C ILE A 19 13.30 -5.38 -27.44
N PHE A 20 14.26 -5.64 -26.55
CA PHE A 20 14.10 -6.60 -25.46
C PHE A 20 13.09 -6.14 -24.40
N VAL A 21 13.08 -4.84 -24.06
CA VAL A 21 12.09 -4.27 -23.12
C VAL A 21 10.67 -4.32 -23.74
N LEU A 22 10.55 -4.00 -25.03
CA LEU A 22 9.28 -4.12 -25.75
C LEU A 22 8.79 -5.58 -25.78
N SER A 23 9.68 -6.54 -26.07
CA SER A 23 9.30 -7.95 -26.11
C SER A 23 8.84 -8.49 -24.75
N LEU A 24 9.49 -8.12 -23.65
CA LEU A 24 9.06 -8.50 -22.29
C LEU A 24 7.70 -7.89 -21.90
N SER A 25 7.48 -6.64 -22.27
CA SER A 25 6.19 -5.97 -22.06
C SER A 25 5.08 -6.69 -22.82
N ASP A 26 5.35 -7.08 -24.06
CA ASP A 26 4.39 -7.78 -24.90
C ASP A 26 4.14 -9.22 -24.42
N TYR A 27 5.17 -9.95 -23.97
CA TYR A 27 5.02 -11.26 -23.33
C TYR A 27 4.12 -11.20 -22.09
N THR A 28 4.32 -10.21 -21.22
CA THR A 28 3.50 -10.06 -20.01
C THR A 28 2.03 -9.79 -20.34
N LYS A 29 1.75 -8.97 -21.35
CA LYS A 29 0.39 -8.72 -21.86
C LYS A 29 -0.22 -9.96 -22.50
N GLU A 30 0.59 -10.76 -23.19
CA GLU A 30 0.14 -12.01 -23.81
C GLU A 30 -0.25 -13.06 -22.74
N VAL A 31 0.58 -13.22 -21.71
CA VAL A 31 0.35 -14.15 -20.60
C VAL A 31 -0.80 -13.68 -19.71
N ILE A 32 -0.88 -12.39 -19.39
CA ILE A 32 -1.89 -11.81 -18.51
C ILE A 32 -2.89 -11.01 -19.33
N ASN A 33 -3.93 -11.70 -19.78
CA ASN A 33 -5.11 -11.07 -20.38
C ASN A 33 -6.31 -11.26 -19.44
N CYS A 34 -6.65 -10.20 -18.70
CA CYS A 34 -7.70 -10.25 -17.68
C CYS A 34 -9.10 -10.52 -18.23
N GLU A 35 -9.37 -10.13 -19.48
CA GLU A 35 -10.64 -10.36 -20.16
C GLU A 35 -10.75 -11.83 -20.60
N ARG A 36 -9.73 -12.32 -21.31
CA ARG A 36 -9.61 -13.72 -21.78
C ARG A 36 -9.64 -14.71 -20.61
N ASP A 37 -8.93 -14.41 -19.54
CA ASP A 37 -8.70 -15.36 -18.44
C ASP A 37 -9.76 -15.24 -17.33
N SER A 38 -10.83 -14.46 -17.54
CA SER A 38 -11.85 -14.10 -16.54
C SER A 38 -12.52 -15.27 -15.81
N ILE A 39 -12.53 -16.47 -16.40
CA ILE A 39 -13.11 -17.68 -15.79
C ILE A 39 -12.03 -18.52 -15.07
N THR A 40 -10.96 -18.86 -15.78
CA THR A 40 -9.95 -19.81 -15.30
C THR A 40 -8.98 -19.16 -14.31
N LYS A 41 -8.49 -17.96 -14.63
CA LYS A 41 -7.46 -17.25 -13.87
C LYS A 41 -7.73 -15.73 -13.86
N PRO A 42 -8.87 -15.30 -13.29
CA PRO A 42 -9.28 -13.90 -13.35
C PRO A 42 -8.27 -12.97 -12.69
N CYS A 43 -8.04 -11.82 -13.30
CA CYS A 43 -7.56 -10.67 -12.55
C CYS A 43 -8.64 -10.26 -11.55
N ILE A 44 -8.22 -9.94 -10.33
CA ILE A 44 -9.14 -9.56 -9.27
C ILE A 44 -9.68 -8.16 -9.60
N PRO A 45 -11.00 -7.98 -9.78
CA PRO A 45 -11.58 -6.70 -10.16
C PRO A 45 -11.35 -5.63 -9.08
N PRO A 46 -11.29 -4.34 -9.46
CA PRO A 46 -11.12 -3.27 -8.49
C PRO A 46 -12.41 -3.04 -7.69
N TYR A 47 -12.33 -2.14 -6.70
CA TYR A 47 -13.52 -1.52 -6.12
C TYR A 47 -14.49 -2.46 -5.39
N LYS A 48 -14.07 -3.67 -5.01
CA LYS A 48 -14.81 -4.46 -4.02
C LYS A 48 -14.66 -3.75 -2.68
N ASN A 49 -15.77 -3.38 -2.07
CA ASN A 49 -15.72 -2.67 -0.80
C ASN A 49 -15.31 -3.61 0.33
N VAL A 50 -14.26 -3.24 1.07
CA VAL A 50 -13.81 -3.94 2.29
C VAL A 50 -13.76 -2.98 3.47
N LEU A 51 -13.58 -3.51 4.68
CA LEU A 51 -13.39 -2.67 5.85
C LEU A 51 -12.22 -1.71 5.63
N SER A 52 -12.47 -0.43 5.84
CA SER A 52 -11.48 0.62 5.71
C SER A 52 -11.13 1.21 7.07
N ARG A 53 -10.04 1.95 7.13
CA ARG A 53 -9.59 2.60 8.36
C ARG A 53 -9.32 4.05 8.07
N PHE A 54 -10.13 4.93 8.63
CA PHE A 54 -9.97 6.36 8.49
C PHE A 54 -9.45 6.96 9.79
N ARG A 55 -8.68 8.04 9.65
CA ARG A 55 -8.16 8.83 10.77
C ARG A 55 -8.41 10.30 10.48
N VAL A 56 -9.23 10.93 11.32
CA VAL A 56 -9.85 12.22 11.00
C VAL A 56 -9.39 13.32 11.96
N ASN A 57 -8.64 14.30 11.45
CA ASN A 57 -8.31 15.48 12.22
C ASN A 57 -9.39 16.56 12.05
N LYS A 58 -10.16 16.82 13.11
CA LYS A 58 -11.21 17.86 13.08
C LYS A 58 -10.63 19.27 12.98
N LYS A 59 -9.54 19.55 13.71
CA LYS A 59 -8.92 20.88 13.80
C LYS A 59 -8.43 21.38 12.44
N TYR A 60 -7.74 20.51 11.69
CA TYR A 60 -7.16 20.83 10.38
C TYR A 60 -8.04 20.40 9.21
N LYS A 61 -9.21 19.80 9.48
CA LYS A 61 -10.14 19.26 8.46
C LYS A 61 -9.43 18.37 7.44
N ILE A 62 -8.73 17.36 7.93
CA ILE A 62 -8.03 16.36 7.11
C ILE A 62 -8.56 14.98 7.48
N ASN A 63 -8.88 14.18 6.47
CA ASN A 63 -9.28 12.79 6.63
C ASN A 63 -8.27 11.91 5.89
N PHE A 64 -7.57 11.03 6.61
CA PHE A 64 -6.68 10.05 5.99
C PHE A 64 -7.35 8.69 5.95
N CYS A 65 -7.48 8.10 4.76
CA CYS A 65 -7.66 6.67 4.64
C CYS A 65 -6.32 5.96 4.81
N THR A 66 -6.21 5.18 5.87
CA THR A 66 -4.98 4.54 6.34
C THR A 66 -4.90 3.08 5.91
N ILE A 67 -4.71 2.85 4.60
CA ILE A 67 -4.47 1.52 4.05
C ILE A 67 -3.25 0.89 4.73
N THR A 68 -3.39 -0.33 5.23
CA THR A 68 -2.29 -1.04 5.90
C THR A 68 -1.08 -1.13 4.97
N LYS A 69 0.12 -0.92 5.54
CA LYS A 69 1.42 -0.91 4.85
C LYS A 69 1.74 0.31 3.97
N ASN A 70 0.84 1.30 3.94
CA ASN A 70 1.04 2.56 3.22
C ASN A 70 1.24 3.70 4.22
N PHE A 71 2.27 3.60 5.06
CA PHE A 71 2.58 4.60 6.08
C PHE A 71 1.46 4.80 7.15
N SER A 72 0.51 3.87 7.24
CA SER A 72 -0.67 3.94 8.12
C SER A 72 -0.33 4.13 9.61
N THR A 73 0.66 3.40 10.12
CA THR A 73 1.12 3.52 11.51
C THR A 73 1.71 4.89 11.81
N MET A 74 2.44 5.47 10.85
CA MET A 74 3.00 6.82 11.00
C MET A 74 1.89 7.86 11.00
N ILE A 75 0.90 7.76 10.11
CA ILE A 75 -0.28 8.66 10.14
C ILE A 75 -1.00 8.61 11.48
N ARG A 76 -1.19 7.42 12.07
CA ARG A 76 -1.76 7.32 13.43
C ARG A 76 -0.95 8.14 14.43
N GLY A 77 0.38 7.99 14.45
CA GLY A 77 1.24 8.75 15.35
C GLY A 77 1.24 10.25 15.11
N ILE A 78 1.23 10.67 13.84
CA ILE A 78 1.18 12.08 13.44
C ILE A 78 -0.13 12.72 13.89
N LEU A 79 -1.27 12.09 13.63
CA LEU A 79 -2.57 12.64 14.00
C LEU A 79 -2.77 12.65 15.51
N CYS A 80 -2.33 11.59 16.20
CA CYS A 80 -2.32 11.56 17.66
C CYS A 80 -1.47 12.71 18.25
N TYR A 81 -0.32 13.03 17.64
CA TYR A 81 0.48 14.19 18.01
C TYR A 81 -0.22 15.53 17.71
N LEU A 82 -0.84 15.67 16.54
CA LEU A 82 -1.52 16.91 16.15
C LEU A 82 -2.73 17.23 17.04
N ASP A 83 -3.45 16.20 17.50
CA ASP A 83 -4.56 16.33 18.43
C ASP A 83 -4.09 16.53 19.88
N HIS A 84 -2.94 15.95 20.24
CA HIS A 84 -2.38 16.01 21.60
C HIS A 84 -0.88 16.39 21.61
N PRO A 85 -0.50 17.63 21.22
CA PRO A 85 0.91 18.01 21.07
C PRO A 85 1.70 17.95 22.39
N GLY A 86 1.02 18.08 23.53
CA GLY A 86 1.62 17.91 24.85
C GLY A 86 2.13 16.49 25.14
N TYR A 87 1.59 15.46 24.48
CA TYR A 87 1.99 14.07 24.70
C TYR A 87 3.42 13.78 24.23
N ALA A 88 3.89 14.45 23.16
CA ALA A 88 5.27 14.36 22.72
C ALA A 88 6.26 14.77 23.85
N LYS A 89 5.97 15.88 24.55
CA LYS A 89 6.78 16.35 25.68
C LYS A 89 6.61 15.44 26.90
N LYS A 90 5.36 15.06 27.21
CA LYS A 90 5.01 14.27 28.41
C LYS A 90 5.60 12.87 28.39
N TYR A 91 5.54 12.19 27.24
CA TYR A 91 5.98 10.80 27.13
C TYR A 91 7.38 10.65 26.56
N LYS A 92 8.01 11.74 26.06
CA LYS A 92 9.31 11.71 25.37
C LYS A 92 9.35 10.66 24.25
N THR A 93 8.20 10.31 23.67
CA THR A 93 8.10 9.24 22.68
C THR A 93 8.06 9.81 21.27
N PRO A 94 8.93 9.34 20.37
CA PRO A 94 8.88 9.75 18.97
C PRO A 94 7.61 9.21 18.28
N ILE A 95 7.22 9.86 17.18
CA ILE A 95 6.01 9.54 16.38
C ILE A 95 5.98 8.07 15.94
N ASN A 96 7.15 7.49 15.65
CA ASN A 96 7.28 6.11 15.19
C ASN A 96 7.12 5.04 16.29
N ASN A 97 6.99 5.44 17.56
CA ASN A 97 6.75 4.51 18.67
C ASN A 97 5.27 4.12 18.74
N THR A 98 4.97 2.86 18.47
CA THR A 98 3.58 2.37 18.42
C THR A 98 2.94 2.21 19.79
N LYS A 99 3.72 2.02 20.86
CA LYS A 99 3.20 1.71 22.20
C LYS A 99 2.26 2.80 22.74
N TRP A 100 2.63 4.07 22.55
CA TRP A 100 1.80 5.18 23.03
C TRP A 100 0.63 5.47 22.10
N THR A 101 0.83 5.35 20.77
CA THR A 101 -0.24 5.62 19.80
C THR A 101 -1.37 4.59 19.90
N TYR A 102 -1.06 3.32 20.14
CA TYR A 102 -2.08 2.31 20.45
C TYR A 102 -2.73 2.55 21.82
N LYS A 103 -1.97 2.99 22.83
CA LYS A 103 -2.54 3.21 24.16
C LYS A 103 -3.52 4.39 24.20
N TYR A 104 -3.21 5.49 23.51
CA TYR A 104 -3.94 6.75 23.67
C TYR A 104 -4.79 7.14 22.47
N CYS A 105 -4.51 6.56 21.29
CA CYS A 105 -5.13 6.97 20.04
C CYS A 105 -5.53 5.78 19.17
N ASP A 106 -5.77 4.58 19.72
CA ASP A 106 -6.20 3.47 18.86
C ASP A 106 -7.61 3.69 18.34
N ASP A 107 -8.57 4.04 19.20
CA ASP A 107 -9.95 4.36 18.79
C ASP A 107 -10.18 5.86 18.62
N TYR A 108 -9.23 6.70 19.04
CA TYR A 108 -9.34 8.14 18.82
C TYR A 108 -9.30 8.47 17.34
N ASN A 109 -10.13 9.42 16.91
CA ASN A 109 -10.28 9.88 15.52
C ASN A 109 -10.48 8.79 14.46
N PHE A 110 -10.88 7.59 14.88
CA PHE A 110 -11.03 6.42 14.02
C PHE A 110 -12.46 6.28 13.52
N GLU A 111 -12.59 6.00 12.22
CA GLU A 111 -13.85 5.60 11.60
C GLU A 111 -13.58 4.45 10.63
N ASP A 112 -14.55 3.56 10.42
CA ASP A 112 -14.40 2.44 9.50
C ASP A 112 -15.11 2.65 8.15
N LYS A 113 -15.97 3.67 8.07
CA LYS A 113 -16.80 4.01 6.90
C LYS A 113 -16.93 5.52 6.76
N THR A 114 -17.04 5.99 5.51
CA THR A 114 -17.25 7.42 5.18
C THR A 114 -18.52 7.97 5.85
N ILE A 115 -19.58 7.17 6.00
CA ILE A 115 -20.81 7.60 6.67
C ILE A 115 -20.58 7.88 8.17
N GLY A 116 -19.70 7.13 8.84
CA GLY A 116 -19.32 7.37 10.24
C GLY A 116 -18.61 8.71 10.38
N ILE A 117 -17.66 8.98 9.48
CA ILE A 117 -16.99 10.28 9.39
C ILE A 117 -18.01 11.41 9.18
N ALA A 118 -18.92 11.25 8.21
CA ALA A 118 -19.89 12.30 7.93
C ALA A 118 -20.77 12.60 9.14
N LYS A 119 -21.27 11.56 9.84
CA LYS A 119 -22.06 11.73 11.08
C LYS A 119 -21.30 12.50 12.15
N ASN A 120 -20.04 12.13 12.39
CA ASN A 120 -19.27 12.66 13.52
C ASN A 120 -18.59 14.01 13.24
N TYR A 121 -18.37 14.35 11.97
CA TYR A 121 -17.57 15.52 11.59
C TYR A 121 -18.28 16.53 10.67
N THR A 122 -19.36 16.14 9.98
CA THR A 122 -20.11 17.01 9.06
C THR A 122 -21.63 16.83 9.13
N GLN A 123 -22.16 16.56 10.34
CA GLN A 123 -23.60 16.47 10.62
C GLN A 123 -24.34 15.49 9.69
N GLY A 124 -23.68 14.40 9.31
CA GLY A 124 -24.21 13.37 8.41
C GLY A 124 -24.03 13.65 6.91
N SER A 125 -23.57 14.85 6.52
CA SER A 125 -23.43 15.22 5.10
C SER A 125 -22.11 14.73 4.51
N ILE A 126 -22.17 13.69 3.68
CA ILE A 126 -21.01 13.20 2.90
C ILE A 126 -20.56 14.27 1.90
N SER A 127 -21.49 14.98 1.26
CA SER A 127 -21.14 16.07 0.33
C SER A 127 -20.31 17.15 1.03
N GLN A 128 -20.71 17.55 2.24
CA GLN A 128 -19.94 18.50 3.04
C GLN A 128 -18.57 17.94 3.45
N LEU A 129 -18.47 16.64 3.77
CA LEU A 129 -17.19 15.99 4.05
C LEU A 129 -16.25 16.09 2.84
N MET A 130 -16.74 15.79 1.64
CA MET A 130 -15.94 15.86 0.41
C MET A 130 -15.54 17.29 0.04
N LYS A 131 -16.39 18.28 0.35
CA LYS A 131 -16.13 19.70 0.05
C LYS A 131 -15.20 20.37 1.07
N THR A 132 -15.30 20.00 2.36
CA THR A 132 -14.67 20.78 3.45
C THR A 132 -13.47 20.11 4.09
N TYR A 133 -13.35 18.79 3.97
CA TYR A 133 -12.16 18.05 4.41
C TYR A 133 -11.29 17.72 3.21
N THR A 134 -9.97 17.77 3.40
CA THR A 134 -9.07 17.15 2.43
C THR A 134 -8.99 15.67 2.75
N ASN A 135 -9.56 14.86 1.87
CA ASN A 135 -9.55 13.41 1.94
C ASN A 135 -8.26 12.93 1.27
N VAL A 136 -7.46 12.14 1.97
CA VAL A 136 -6.13 11.74 1.52
C VAL A 136 -6.01 10.23 1.63
N VAL A 137 -5.41 9.61 0.62
CA VAL A 137 -5.03 8.20 0.66
C VAL A 137 -3.60 8.08 0.20
N PHE A 138 -2.82 7.32 0.95
CA PHE A 138 -1.48 6.95 0.53
C PHE A 138 -1.54 5.61 -0.17
N ILE A 139 -0.96 5.55 -1.37
CA ILE A 139 -0.87 4.33 -2.18
C ILE A 139 0.59 3.97 -2.38
N ARG A 140 0.88 2.69 -2.56
CA ARG A 140 2.23 2.13 -2.65
C ARG A 140 2.29 1.14 -3.80
N GLU A 141 3.48 0.98 -4.40
CA GLU A 141 3.68 -0.02 -5.46
C GLU A 141 3.18 -1.39 -4.97
N PRO A 142 2.29 -2.08 -5.71
CA PRO A 142 1.58 -3.24 -5.18
C PRO A 142 2.47 -4.40 -4.74
N ILE A 143 3.54 -4.72 -5.48
CA ILE A 143 4.46 -5.81 -5.09
C ILE A 143 5.26 -5.42 -3.85
N GLU A 144 5.77 -4.20 -3.79
CA GLU A 144 6.50 -3.65 -2.66
C GLU A 144 5.64 -3.67 -1.39
N ARG A 145 4.37 -3.27 -1.51
CA ARG A 145 3.38 -3.34 -0.42
C ARG A 145 3.17 -4.78 0.04
N PHE A 146 2.95 -5.70 -0.89
CA PHE A 146 2.79 -7.13 -0.60
C PHE A 146 4.01 -7.69 0.14
N VAL A 147 5.22 -7.43 -0.36
CA VAL A 147 6.48 -7.87 0.26
C VAL A 147 6.59 -7.32 1.68
N SER A 148 6.25 -6.05 1.89
CA SER A 148 6.25 -5.45 3.22
C SER A 148 5.26 -6.14 4.17
N GLY A 149 4.08 -6.51 3.66
CA GLY A 149 3.08 -7.34 4.36
C GLY A 149 3.66 -8.68 4.80
N PHE A 150 4.15 -9.45 3.82
CA PHE A 150 4.61 -10.82 4.02
C PHE A 150 5.83 -10.88 4.95
N VAL A 151 6.79 -9.97 4.78
CA VAL A 151 8.00 -9.94 5.61
C VAL A 151 7.67 -9.58 7.07
N ASP A 152 6.84 -8.57 7.30
CA ASP A 152 6.48 -8.16 8.66
C ASP A 152 5.63 -9.22 9.35
N LYS A 153 4.55 -9.67 8.70
CA LYS A 153 3.57 -10.54 9.34
C LYS A 153 4.04 -12.00 9.36
N CYS A 154 4.50 -12.52 8.23
CA CYS A 154 4.75 -13.96 8.10
C CYS A 154 6.18 -14.38 8.44
N LEU A 155 7.17 -13.48 8.30
CA LEU A 155 8.57 -13.82 8.56
C LEU A 155 9.09 -13.28 9.89
N ILE A 156 8.81 -12.01 10.20
CA ILE A 156 9.26 -11.36 11.43
C ILE A 156 8.33 -11.71 12.59
N ALA A 157 7.02 -11.48 12.43
CA ALA A 157 6.02 -11.75 13.46
C ALA A 157 5.58 -13.22 13.49
N LYS A 158 6.46 -14.16 13.13
CA LYS A 158 6.14 -15.58 12.98
C LYS A 158 5.72 -16.28 14.28
N ASP A 159 6.00 -15.71 15.44
CA ASP A 159 5.54 -16.26 16.71
C ASP A 159 4.00 -16.21 16.86
N PHE A 160 3.32 -15.29 16.16
CA PHE A 160 1.85 -15.31 16.10
C PHE A 160 1.32 -16.58 15.42
N ILE A 161 2.10 -17.23 14.54
CA ILE A 161 1.70 -18.49 13.90
C ILE A 161 1.59 -19.63 14.94
N LYS A 162 2.32 -19.54 16.07
CA LYS A 162 2.20 -20.51 17.18
C LYS A 162 0.91 -20.32 17.97
N ILE A 163 0.41 -19.09 18.04
CA ILE A 163 -0.82 -18.73 18.75
C ILE A 163 -2.04 -19.00 17.86
N ASP A 164 -1.95 -18.61 16.60
CA ASP A 164 -2.98 -18.82 15.58
C ASP A 164 -2.37 -19.54 14.37
N PRO A 165 -2.54 -20.87 14.26
CA PRO A 165 -2.05 -21.65 13.12
C PRO A 165 -2.66 -21.24 11.78
N THR A 166 -3.75 -20.48 11.76
CA THR A 166 -4.39 -19.97 10.53
C THR A 166 -3.73 -18.68 10.02
N TYR A 167 -2.88 -18.04 10.83
CA TYR A 167 -2.15 -16.83 10.48
C TYR A 167 -1.30 -17.04 9.22
N CYS A 168 -1.17 -15.99 8.41
CA CYS A 168 -0.57 -16.06 7.08
C CYS A 168 -1.23 -17.12 6.19
N TYR A 169 -2.56 -17.15 6.22
CA TYR A 169 -3.41 -18.12 5.54
C TYR A 169 -3.04 -19.58 5.81
N GLY A 170 -2.48 -19.87 6.99
CA GLY A 170 -2.01 -21.19 7.39
C GLY A 170 -0.80 -21.71 6.58
N CYS A 171 -0.07 -20.83 5.92
CA CYS A 171 1.11 -21.16 5.12
C CYS A 171 2.43 -20.98 5.86
N LYS A 172 2.39 -20.57 7.13
CA LYS A 172 3.57 -20.24 7.93
C LYS A 172 4.44 -19.23 7.19
N THR A 173 5.69 -19.56 6.90
CA THR A 173 6.67 -18.74 6.17
C THR A 173 6.76 -19.08 4.66
N ASN A 174 5.91 -19.99 4.14
CA ASN A 174 5.99 -20.44 2.75
C ASN A 174 5.29 -19.47 1.79
N LEU A 175 6.09 -18.70 1.05
CA LEU A 175 5.62 -17.70 0.09
C LEU A 175 4.71 -18.28 -1.01
N LYS A 176 5.08 -19.42 -1.63
CA LYS A 176 4.31 -20.02 -2.73
C LYS A 176 2.93 -20.47 -2.24
N CYS A 177 2.87 -21.13 -1.08
CA CYS A 177 1.63 -21.49 -0.42
C CYS A 177 0.80 -20.23 -0.15
N PHE A 178 1.41 -19.20 0.43
CA PHE A 178 0.74 -17.96 0.81
C PHE A 178 0.05 -17.33 -0.39
N VAL A 179 0.80 -17.09 -1.48
CA VAL A 179 0.25 -16.44 -2.69
C VAL A 179 -0.85 -17.28 -3.33
N ASN A 180 -0.69 -18.61 -3.36
CA ASN A 180 -1.73 -19.50 -3.88
C ASN A 180 -3.02 -19.44 -3.05
N ARG A 181 -2.91 -19.52 -1.72
CA ARG A 181 -4.08 -19.47 -0.83
C ARG A 181 -4.74 -18.09 -0.85
N PHE A 182 -3.94 -17.03 -0.88
CA PHE A 182 -4.43 -15.66 -0.95
C PHE A 182 -5.20 -15.41 -2.26
N TYR A 183 -4.63 -15.79 -3.41
CA TYR A 183 -5.29 -15.69 -4.69
C TYR A 183 -6.60 -16.49 -4.71
N ASN A 184 -6.58 -17.74 -4.25
CA ASN A 184 -7.78 -18.57 -4.20
C ASN A 184 -8.86 -17.99 -3.26
N ARG A 185 -8.46 -17.45 -2.11
CA ARG A 185 -9.37 -16.81 -1.16
C ARG A 185 -10.07 -15.61 -1.80
N ILE A 186 -9.33 -14.69 -2.40
CA ILE A 186 -9.92 -13.52 -3.07
C ILE A 186 -10.74 -13.95 -4.28
N LYS A 187 -10.25 -14.90 -5.10
CA LYS A 187 -10.99 -15.45 -6.24
C LYS A 187 -12.36 -15.99 -5.80
N GLN A 188 -12.42 -16.74 -4.70
CA GLN A 188 -13.70 -17.22 -4.15
C GLN A 188 -14.61 -16.06 -3.71
N GLN A 189 -14.07 -15.01 -3.10
CA GLN A 189 -14.87 -13.86 -2.69
C GLN A 189 -15.50 -13.11 -3.87
N ILE A 190 -14.83 -13.04 -5.02
CA ILE A 190 -15.37 -12.37 -6.21
C ILE A 190 -16.35 -13.26 -6.98
N LEU A 191 -16.12 -14.58 -7.02
CA LEU A 191 -17.00 -15.54 -7.70
C LEU A 191 -18.24 -15.89 -6.89
N SER A 192 -18.24 -15.63 -5.58
CA SER A 192 -19.38 -15.89 -4.69
C SER A 192 -19.84 -14.62 -3.95
N PRO A 193 -20.29 -13.57 -4.67
CA PRO A 193 -20.60 -12.27 -4.06
C PRO A 193 -21.78 -12.32 -3.07
N LYS A 194 -22.67 -13.31 -3.19
CA LYS A 194 -23.79 -13.52 -2.26
C LYS A 194 -23.35 -14.16 -0.93
N LYS A 195 -22.16 -14.76 -0.87
CA LYS A 195 -21.65 -15.39 0.35
C LYS A 195 -21.11 -14.31 1.28
N LYS A 196 -21.63 -14.25 2.51
CA LYS A 196 -21.08 -13.38 3.54
C LYS A 196 -19.63 -13.78 3.80
N HIS A 197 -18.72 -12.84 3.58
CA HIS A 197 -17.30 -13.00 3.86
C HIS A 197 -16.93 -12.20 5.10
N ILE A 198 -16.10 -12.79 5.96
CA ILE A 198 -15.55 -12.11 7.14
C ILE A 198 -14.06 -11.88 6.86
N ASP A 199 -13.68 -10.61 6.80
CA ASP A 199 -12.30 -10.19 6.62
C ASP A 199 -11.46 -10.64 7.82
N THR A 200 -10.37 -11.33 7.55
CA THR A 200 -9.40 -11.73 8.59
C THR A 200 -8.35 -10.65 8.80
N PHE A 201 -7.49 -10.85 9.80
CA PHE A 201 -6.31 -10.00 10.00
C PHE A 201 -5.43 -9.98 8.73
N ASP A 202 -5.18 -11.14 8.13
CA ASP A 202 -4.38 -11.25 6.91
C ASP A 202 -5.02 -10.44 5.77
N ASP A 203 -6.33 -10.60 5.55
CA ASP A 203 -7.07 -9.90 4.50
C ASP A 203 -6.85 -8.38 4.55
N ALA A 204 -6.98 -7.78 5.73
CA ALA A 204 -6.78 -6.34 5.93
C ALA A 204 -5.33 -5.86 5.66
N HIS A 205 -4.35 -6.76 5.57
CA HIS A 205 -2.96 -6.44 5.26
C HIS A 205 -2.61 -6.65 3.79
N PHE A 206 -3.35 -7.50 3.08
CA PHE A 206 -2.98 -7.95 1.74
C PHE A 206 -3.97 -7.60 0.65
N TYR A 207 -5.23 -7.24 0.96
CA TYR A 207 -6.21 -6.83 -0.05
C TYR A 207 -5.69 -5.72 -0.98
N PRO A 208 -6.15 -5.69 -2.24
CA PRO A 208 -5.85 -4.61 -3.17
C PRO A 208 -6.20 -3.24 -2.57
N GLN A 209 -5.39 -2.24 -2.88
CA GLN A 209 -5.55 -0.88 -2.40
C GLN A 209 -6.84 -0.24 -2.95
N THR A 210 -7.20 -0.58 -4.19
CA THR A 210 -8.47 -0.18 -4.84
C THR A 210 -9.72 -0.68 -4.10
N TRP A 211 -9.61 -1.65 -3.20
CA TRP A 211 -10.73 -2.18 -2.42
C TRP A 211 -11.04 -1.32 -1.17
N HIS A 212 -10.07 -0.54 -0.71
CA HIS A 212 -10.19 0.30 0.47
C HIS A 212 -10.80 1.68 0.15
N CYS A 213 -11.07 2.44 1.22
CA CYS A 213 -11.46 3.85 1.23
C CYS A 213 -12.77 4.17 0.48
N GLN A 214 -13.55 3.15 0.12
CA GLN A 214 -14.73 3.31 -0.73
C GLN A 214 -14.41 4.06 -2.03
N LEU A 215 -13.22 3.82 -2.61
CA LEU A 215 -12.72 4.55 -3.78
C LEU A 215 -13.69 4.49 -4.97
N LYS A 216 -14.44 3.39 -5.12
CA LYS A 216 -15.50 3.29 -6.14
C LYS A 216 -16.43 4.51 -6.18
N LEU A 217 -16.76 5.04 -5.00
CA LEU A 217 -17.71 6.14 -4.84
C LEU A 217 -17.01 7.49 -4.75
N TYR A 218 -15.82 7.53 -4.17
CA TYR A 218 -15.22 8.77 -3.72
C TYR A 218 -13.81 9.05 -4.25
N ARG A 219 -13.26 8.24 -5.16
CA ARG A 219 -11.89 8.39 -5.70
C ARG A 219 -11.58 9.82 -6.15
N GLN A 220 -12.50 10.46 -6.86
CA GLN A 220 -12.35 11.84 -7.36
C GLN A 220 -12.18 12.91 -6.26
N TYR A 221 -12.57 12.61 -5.02
CA TYR A 221 -12.43 13.51 -3.88
C TYR A 221 -11.16 13.24 -3.04
N TYR A 222 -10.42 12.16 -3.35
CA TYR A 222 -9.19 11.83 -2.66
C TYR A 222 -7.99 12.49 -3.33
N LYS A 223 -7.17 13.19 -2.53
CA LYS A 223 -5.77 13.44 -2.88
C LYS A 223 -5.00 12.14 -2.69
N ILE A 224 -4.56 11.54 -3.78
CA ILE A 224 -3.76 10.32 -3.80
C ILE A 224 -2.29 10.73 -3.75
N ILE A 225 -1.54 10.26 -2.75
CA ILE A 225 -0.08 10.52 -2.64
C ILE A 225 0.66 9.18 -2.70
N LYS A 226 1.65 9.06 -3.59
CA LYS A 226 2.43 7.84 -3.75
C LYS A 226 3.50 7.74 -2.66
N TYR A 227 3.51 6.65 -1.92
CA TYR A 227 4.51 6.28 -0.94
C TYR A 227 5.36 5.12 -1.50
N GLY A 228 6.67 5.18 -1.33
CA GLY A 228 7.60 4.11 -1.71
C GLY A 228 8.75 4.01 -0.71
N THR A 229 9.70 3.12 -1.00
CA THR A 229 10.89 2.93 -0.14
C THR A 229 12.23 3.23 -0.81
N THR A 230 12.23 3.58 -2.10
CA THR A 230 13.43 4.13 -2.74
C THR A 230 13.65 5.57 -2.26
N ASP A 231 14.89 6.04 -2.27
CA ASP A 231 15.20 7.41 -1.85
C ASP A 231 14.44 8.45 -2.69
N GLU A 232 14.31 8.21 -3.99
CA GLU A 232 13.54 9.05 -4.90
C GLU A 232 12.05 9.10 -4.53
N SER A 233 11.40 7.93 -4.37
CA SER A 233 9.98 7.86 -4.02
C SER A 233 9.70 8.43 -2.64
N LEU A 234 10.59 8.24 -1.66
CA LEU A 234 10.49 8.85 -0.34
C LEU A 234 10.65 10.38 -0.39
N LYS A 235 11.57 10.90 -1.20
CA LYS A 235 11.77 12.34 -1.37
C LYS A 235 10.51 13.00 -1.95
N LEU A 236 9.93 12.42 -2.99
CA LEU A 236 8.69 12.90 -3.58
C LEU A 236 7.51 12.81 -2.60
N PHE A 237 7.35 11.65 -1.94
CA PHE A 237 6.33 11.43 -0.92
C PHE A 237 6.38 12.50 0.18
N TYR A 238 7.55 12.71 0.78
CA TYR A 238 7.69 13.67 1.87
C TYR A 238 7.50 15.11 1.42
N LYS A 239 7.94 15.46 0.20
CA LYS A 239 7.66 16.78 -0.37
C LYS A 239 6.15 17.03 -0.43
N GLU A 240 5.40 16.17 -1.12
CA GLU A 240 3.95 16.32 -1.27
C GLU A 240 3.21 16.26 0.06
N PHE A 241 3.65 15.38 0.97
CA PHE A 241 3.04 15.24 2.29
C PHE A 241 3.24 16.49 3.14
N PHE A 242 4.44 17.08 3.19
CA PHE A 242 4.67 18.29 3.98
C PHE A 242 4.03 19.53 3.35
N GLU A 243 4.02 19.65 2.02
CA GLU A 243 3.25 20.69 1.32
C GLU A 243 1.75 20.60 1.66
N LEU A 244 1.19 19.38 1.74
CA LEU A 244 -0.17 19.17 2.22
C LEU A 244 -0.35 19.67 3.66
N LEU A 245 0.56 19.35 4.58
CA LEU A 245 0.44 19.81 5.97
C LEU A 245 0.54 21.34 6.08
N GLU A 246 1.44 21.96 5.31
CA GLU A 246 1.62 23.41 5.21
C GLU A 246 0.34 24.08 4.68
N SER A 247 -0.26 23.54 3.61
CA SER A 247 -1.53 24.03 3.05
C SER A 247 -2.71 23.97 4.03
N LYS A 248 -2.57 23.20 5.10
CA LYS A 248 -3.55 23.05 6.18
C LYS A 248 -3.27 23.94 7.39
N ASN A 249 -2.35 24.89 7.25
CA ASN A 249 -1.94 25.82 8.30
C ASN A 249 -1.48 25.11 9.58
N ILE A 250 -0.89 23.92 9.44
CA ILE A 250 -0.18 23.27 10.54
C ILE A 250 1.11 24.07 10.76
N SER A 251 1.38 24.46 12.01
CA SER A 251 2.51 25.33 12.32
C SER A 251 3.85 24.70 11.94
N SER A 252 4.81 25.51 11.49
CA SER A 252 6.16 25.03 11.13
C SER A 252 6.82 24.24 12.26
N LYS A 253 6.57 24.61 13.52
CA LYS A 253 7.05 23.87 14.70
C LYS A 253 6.51 22.43 14.74
N GLN A 254 5.21 22.25 14.50
CA GLN A 254 4.60 20.91 14.45
C GLN A 254 5.10 20.13 13.23
N ILE A 255 5.24 20.77 12.08
CA ILE A 255 5.74 20.12 10.86
C ILE A 255 7.19 19.67 11.04
N ASN A 256 8.05 20.48 11.65
CA ASN A 256 9.44 20.10 11.96
C ASN A 256 9.50 18.90 12.91
N PHE A 257 8.66 18.88 13.95
CA PHE A 257 8.56 17.72 14.83
C PHE A 257 8.12 16.46 14.07
N ILE A 258 7.19 16.59 13.12
CA ILE A 258 6.79 15.48 12.25
C ILE A 258 7.95 15.03 11.36
N LYS A 259 8.66 15.96 10.70
CA LYS A 259 9.85 15.68 9.88
C LYS A 259 10.88 14.85 10.65
N GLU A 260 11.24 15.30 11.86
CA GLU A 260 12.18 14.60 12.75
C GLU A 260 11.70 13.21 13.17
N GLY A 261 10.39 13.05 13.34
CA GLY A 261 9.76 11.80 13.75
C GLY A 261 9.52 10.79 12.62
N THR A 262 9.62 11.20 11.35
CA THR A 262 9.30 10.35 10.20
C THR A 262 10.46 10.14 9.23
N ILE A 263 11.19 11.19 8.85
CA ILE A 263 12.26 11.09 7.85
C ILE A 263 13.38 10.20 8.42
N ASN A 264 13.74 9.14 7.69
CA ASN A 264 14.72 8.13 8.11
C ASN A 264 14.41 7.48 9.48
N LYS A 265 13.17 7.59 9.96
CA LYS A 265 12.68 6.92 11.16
C LYS A 265 11.76 5.78 10.74
N HIS A 266 11.97 4.63 11.36
CA HIS A 266 11.21 3.43 11.05
C HIS A 266 10.37 3.02 12.25
N THR A 267 9.12 2.61 12.00
CA THR A 267 8.34 1.91 13.03
C THR A 267 8.86 0.49 13.20
N PRO A 268 8.56 -0.20 14.32
CA PRO A 268 8.89 -1.62 14.48
C PRO A 268 8.38 -2.54 13.34
N HIS A 269 7.31 -2.11 12.64
CA HIS A 269 6.70 -2.81 11.51
C HIS A 269 7.35 -2.51 10.15
N SER A 270 8.35 -1.62 10.11
CA SER A 270 9.06 -1.28 8.88
C SER A 270 9.96 -2.43 8.43
N THR A 271 9.96 -2.68 7.13
CA THR A 271 10.75 -3.73 6.49
C THR A 271 11.68 -3.20 5.41
N SER A 272 11.62 -1.91 5.07
CA SER A 272 12.30 -1.32 3.89
C SER A 272 13.79 -1.65 3.81
N ASN A 273 14.50 -1.60 4.93
CA ASN A 273 15.96 -1.70 4.95
C ASN A 273 16.46 -3.10 5.36
N LYS A 274 15.57 -4.10 5.40
CA LYS A 274 15.95 -5.44 5.84
C LYS A 274 16.40 -6.29 4.65
N LYS A 275 17.57 -6.94 4.77
CA LYS A 275 18.09 -7.89 3.76
C LYS A 275 17.06 -8.96 3.35
N ILE A 276 16.20 -9.39 4.27
CA ILE A 276 15.13 -10.35 3.99
C ILE A 276 14.07 -9.79 3.02
N THR A 277 13.81 -8.49 3.02
CA THR A 277 12.88 -7.84 2.10
C THR A 277 13.38 -7.93 0.67
N LEU A 278 14.66 -7.61 0.44
CA LEU A 278 15.30 -7.77 -0.87
C LEU A 278 15.32 -9.23 -1.31
N LYS A 279 15.59 -10.18 -0.40
CA LYS A 279 15.52 -11.62 -0.71
C LYS A 279 14.12 -12.06 -1.15
N VAL A 280 13.06 -11.62 -0.46
CA VAL A 280 11.67 -11.96 -0.83
C VAL A 280 11.29 -11.31 -2.15
N LEU A 281 11.66 -10.04 -2.37
CA LEU A 281 11.39 -9.34 -3.63
C LEU A 281 12.08 -10.04 -4.82
N ASN A 282 13.37 -10.35 -4.69
CA ASN A 282 14.11 -11.08 -5.73
C ASN A 282 13.52 -12.47 -5.98
N LYS A 283 13.09 -13.17 -4.92
CA LYS A 283 12.40 -14.45 -5.04
C LYS A 283 11.09 -14.33 -5.84
N ILE A 284 10.31 -13.28 -5.62
CA ILE A 284 9.08 -13.04 -6.39
C ILE A 284 9.43 -12.77 -7.86
N LYS A 285 10.37 -11.86 -8.12
CA LYS A 285 10.78 -11.48 -9.48
C LYS A 285 11.29 -12.68 -10.29
N ASN A 286 12.00 -13.61 -9.65
CA ASN A 286 12.59 -14.78 -10.30
C ASN A 286 11.65 -16.01 -10.33
N GLN A 287 10.41 -15.89 -9.85
CA GLN A 287 9.43 -16.99 -9.86
C GLN A 287 8.17 -16.54 -10.59
N SER A 288 8.13 -16.71 -11.92
CA SER A 288 7.06 -16.22 -12.80
C SER A 288 5.67 -16.63 -12.31
N ASN A 289 5.50 -17.86 -11.83
CA ASN A 289 4.22 -18.35 -11.30
C ASN A 289 3.73 -17.68 -10.00
N ILE A 290 4.62 -17.04 -9.24
CA ILE A 290 4.30 -16.24 -8.05
C ILE A 290 4.02 -14.81 -8.50
N LEU A 291 4.92 -14.22 -9.29
CA LEU A 291 4.77 -12.85 -9.78
C LEU A 291 3.48 -12.68 -10.59
N GLU A 292 3.19 -13.60 -11.51
CA GLU A 292 1.99 -13.58 -12.32
C GLU A 292 0.71 -13.61 -11.47
N LYS A 293 0.66 -14.42 -10.40
CA LYS A 293 -0.49 -14.40 -9.48
C LYS A 293 -0.60 -13.07 -8.74
N LEU A 294 0.52 -12.49 -8.31
CA LEU A 294 0.51 -11.20 -7.65
C LEU A 294 0.07 -10.09 -8.61
N ILE A 295 0.50 -10.12 -9.88
CA ILE A 295 0.00 -9.21 -10.91
C ILE A 295 -1.51 -9.38 -11.07
N ARG A 296 -2.03 -10.61 -11.17
CA ARG A 296 -3.49 -10.83 -11.26
C ARG A 296 -4.25 -10.36 -10.03
N ILE A 297 -3.69 -10.50 -8.83
CA ILE A 297 -4.29 -9.98 -7.59
C ILE A 297 -4.37 -8.46 -7.61
N PHE A 298 -3.29 -7.80 -8.04
CA PHE A 298 -3.13 -6.35 -7.92
C PHE A 298 -3.24 -5.62 -9.25
N TYR A 299 -3.75 -6.27 -10.30
CA TYR A 299 -3.74 -5.76 -11.68
C TYR A 299 -4.30 -4.34 -11.74
N TYR A 300 -5.47 -4.14 -11.15
CA TYR A 300 -6.09 -2.83 -11.14
C TYR A 300 -5.48 -1.84 -10.15
N ASP A 301 -4.70 -2.27 -9.15
CA ASP A 301 -3.89 -1.30 -8.39
C ASP A 301 -2.77 -0.72 -9.26
N PHE A 302 -2.22 -1.50 -10.21
CA PHE A 302 -1.24 -0.97 -11.17
C PHE A 302 -1.89 0.05 -12.10
N ILE A 303 -3.04 -0.31 -12.68
CA ILE A 303 -3.76 0.56 -13.62
C ILE A 303 -4.29 1.82 -12.91
N GLU A 304 -5.00 1.67 -11.79
CA GLU A 304 -5.72 2.78 -11.13
C GLU A 304 -4.81 3.79 -10.45
N PHE A 305 -3.56 3.41 -10.14
CA PHE A 305 -2.59 4.28 -9.47
C PHE A 305 -1.34 4.54 -10.32
N ASP A 306 -1.42 4.27 -11.63
CA ASP A 306 -0.36 4.53 -12.61
C ASP A 306 0.99 3.96 -12.14
N TYR A 307 1.01 2.69 -11.76
CA TYR A 307 2.24 1.94 -11.54
C TYR A 307 2.53 1.04 -12.74
N PRO A 308 3.80 0.90 -13.13
CA PRO A 308 4.16 -0.04 -14.18
C PRO A 308 3.85 -1.48 -13.73
N ILE A 309 3.22 -2.26 -14.60
CA ILE A 309 3.07 -3.70 -14.38
C ILE A 309 4.45 -4.34 -14.55
N PRO A 310 4.92 -5.16 -13.58
CA PRO A 310 6.22 -5.83 -13.70
C PRO A 310 6.23 -6.83 -14.85
N ASP A 311 7.33 -6.89 -15.59
CA ASP A 311 7.51 -7.89 -16.63
C ASP A 311 7.70 -9.29 -16.03
N LEU A 312 7.05 -10.27 -16.65
CA LEU A 312 7.30 -11.68 -16.40
C LEU A 312 8.56 -12.11 -17.17
N SER A 313 9.42 -12.90 -16.51
CA SER A 313 10.48 -13.58 -17.24
C SER A 313 9.89 -14.73 -18.07
N GLU A 314 10.30 -14.84 -19.34
CA GLU A 314 9.92 -15.92 -20.26
C GLU A 314 10.26 -17.32 -19.70
N SER A 315 11.22 -17.42 -18.78
CA SER A 315 11.51 -18.67 -18.12
C SER A 315 10.33 -19.13 -17.25
N SER A 316 9.81 -20.33 -17.55
CA SER A 316 8.79 -21.10 -16.82
C SER A 316 7.32 -21.01 -17.29
N PHE A 317 7.10 -21.25 -18.58
CA PHE A 317 6.12 -22.27 -19.02
C PHE A 317 6.85 -23.27 -19.92
#